data_AF-A0A522WQY9-F1
#
_entry.id   AF-A0A522WQY9-F1
#
_cell.length_a   1.000
_cell.length_b   1.000
_cell.length_c   1.000
_cell.angle_alpha   90.00
_cell.angle_beta   90.00
_cell.angle_gamma   90.00
#
_symmetry.space_group_name_H-M   'P 1'
#
loop_
_entity.id
_entity.type
_entity.pdbx_description
1 polymer ?
#
loop_
_entity_poly.entity_id
_entity_poly.type
_entity_poly.pdbx_seq_one_letter_code
_entity_poly.pdbx_strand_id
1 'polypeptide(L)'
;MASKAMLAMLALLLWVVPALAQQAPELPPAPPLEKGELESAKRIYFDRCAGCHGVLRKGATGPQLLPAKTRALTTPVLKAFIVNGTGGGMPDWGRQGTLSDAESDLMARYIQHDPPVPPELGMAEMKKSWSMAVPPDKRPTKPEHNRDWQNFFAVTLRDAGQVAIIDGDTKEIVNTVKTGYAVHISRSSFSGRYMYTIGR
;
A
#
# COMPACT_ATOMS: atom_id res chain seq x y z
N MET A 1 55.00 -55.58 -19.37
CA MET A 1 55.31 -54.60 -18.30
C MET A 1 55.38 -53.22 -18.96
N ALA A 2 54.36 -52.39 -18.71
CA ALA A 2 54.14 -50.98 -19.09
C ALA A 2 52.61 -50.78 -19.10
N SER A 3 51.98 -51.01 -17.95
CA SER A 3 51.57 -49.96 -17.01
C SER A 3 50.22 -49.36 -17.41
N LYS A 4 49.17 -49.91 -16.78
CA LYS A 4 47.78 -49.42 -16.73
C LYS A 4 47.65 -48.01 -16.11
N ALA A 5 48.75 -47.27 -15.93
CA ALA A 5 48.79 -45.98 -15.25
C ALA A 5 48.37 -44.80 -16.13
N MET A 6 48.30 -44.95 -17.45
CA MET A 6 48.08 -43.81 -18.35
C MET A 6 46.61 -43.53 -18.69
N LEU A 7 45.68 -44.46 -18.40
CA LEU A 7 44.24 -44.26 -18.59
C LEU A 7 43.50 -43.79 -17.33
N ALA A 8 44.13 -43.85 -16.15
CA ALA A 8 43.52 -43.39 -14.90
C ALA A 8 43.69 -41.87 -14.66
N MET A 9 44.48 -41.18 -15.49
CA MET A 9 44.84 -39.78 -15.28
C MET A 9 43.96 -38.77 -16.05
N LEU A 10 43.06 -39.21 -16.92
CA LEU A 10 42.10 -38.33 -17.61
C LEU A 10 40.71 -38.30 -16.97
N ALA A 11 40.38 -39.23 -16.07
CA ALA A 11 39.08 -39.30 -15.42
C ALA A 11 39.00 -38.56 -14.07
N LEU A 12 40.12 -38.05 -13.55
CA LEU A 12 40.19 -37.40 -12.24
C LEU A 12 40.23 -35.86 -12.27
N LEU A 13 40.11 -35.24 -13.44
CA LEU A 13 40.18 -33.78 -13.60
C LEU A 13 38.81 -33.10 -13.80
N LEU A 14 37.71 -33.85 -13.76
CA LEU A 14 36.35 -33.34 -13.99
C LEU A 14 35.49 -33.23 -12.73
N TRP A 15 36.02 -33.53 -11.54
CA TRP A 15 35.23 -33.64 -10.30
C TRP A 15 35.64 -32.67 -9.18
N VAL A 16 36.35 -31.58 -9.52
CA VAL A 16 36.52 -30.46 -8.58
C VAL A 16 36.38 -29.14 -9.33
N VAL A 17 35.21 -28.92 -9.91
CA VAL A 17 34.72 -27.53 -10.00
C VAL A 17 34.12 -27.30 -8.62
N PRO A 18 34.75 -26.54 -7.71
CA PRO A 18 33.99 -26.06 -6.58
C PRO A 18 32.84 -25.29 -7.20
N ALA A 19 31.62 -25.71 -6.91
CA ALA A 19 30.47 -24.86 -7.07
C ALA A 19 30.75 -23.61 -6.23
N LEU A 20 31.43 -22.63 -6.84
CA LEU A 20 31.30 -21.23 -6.52
C LEU A 20 29.86 -20.87 -6.90
N ALA A 21 28.90 -21.45 -6.18
CA ALA A 21 27.67 -20.76 -5.91
C ALA A 21 28.15 -19.41 -5.38
N GLN A 22 28.03 -18.37 -6.21
CA GLN A 22 28.30 -17.01 -5.82
C GLN A 22 27.45 -16.77 -4.57
N GLN A 23 28.07 -16.89 -3.39
CA GLN A 23 27.45 -16.45 -2.16
C GLN A 23 27.14 -14.98 -2.40
N ALA A 24 25.85 -14.67 -2.51
CA ALA A 24 25.41 -13.30 -2.58
C ALA A 24 26.09 -12.55 -1.43
N PRO A 25 26.70 -11.39 -1.68
CA PRO A 25 27.43 -10.67 -0.65
C PRO A 25 26.55 -10.54 0.59
N GLU A 26 27.09 -10.96 1.74
CA GLU A 26 26.37 -10.91 3.01
C GLU A 26 26.03 -9.45 3.29
N LEU A 27 24.73 -9.12 3.23
CA LEU A 27 24.28 -7.76 3.45
C LEU A 27 24.47 -7.38 4.91
N PRO A 28 24.85 -6.12 5.21
CA PRO A 28 24.90 -5.67 6.59
C PRO A 28 23.54 -5.92 7.27
N PRO A 29 23.53 -6.33 8.56
CA PRO A 29 22.29 -6.57 9.26
C PRO A 29 21.45 -5.29 9.31
N ALA A 30 20.12 -5.46 9.33
CA ALA A 30 19.23 -4.31 9.45
C ALA A 30 19.50 -3.59 10.79
N PRO A 31 19.56 -2.25 10.80
CA PRO A 31 19.73 -1.50 12.04
C PRO A 31 18.62 -1.82 13.04
N PRO A 32 18.92 -1.91 14.34
CA PRO A 32 17.90 -2.21 15.35
C PRO A 32 16.79 -1.15 15.37
N LEU A 33 15.59 -1.58 15.72
CA LEU A 33 14.45 -0.73 16.06
C LEU A 33 14.16 -0.90 17.55
N GLU A 34 13.99 0.21 18.26
CA GLU A 34 13.61 0.23 19.66
C GLU A 34 12.13 -0.12 19.85
N LYS A 35 11.73 -0.31 21.11
CA LYS A 35 10.35 -0.67 21.46
C LYS A 35 9.39 0.46 21.06
N GLY A 36 8.39 0.11 20.25
CA GLY A 36 7.37 1.06 19.76
C GLY A 36 7.75 1.79 18.46
N GLU A 37 9.02 1.78 18.08
CA GLU A 37 9.48 2.37 16.81
C GLU A 37 8.89 1.65 15.59
N LEU A 38 8.74 0.34 15.66
CA LEU A 38 8.19 -0.46 14.56
C LEU A 38 6.77 -0.01 14.16
N GLU A 39 5.88 0.20 15.14
CA GLU A 39 4.50 0.61 14.84
C GLU A 39 4.43 2.06 14.33
N SER A 40 5.25 2.95 14.89
CA SER A 40 5.40 4.32 14.39
C SER A 40 5.90 4.34 12.94
N ALA A 41 6.93 3.55 12.62
CA ALA A 41 7.48 3.46 11.28
C ALA A 41 6.50 2.82 10.29
N LYS A 42 5.77 1.78 10.70
CA LYS A 42 4.69 1.18 9.89
C LYS A 42 3.63 2.21 9.53
N ARG A 43 3.18 3.02 10.50
CA ARG A 43 2.20 4.07 10.28
C ARG A 43 2.72 5.13 9.31
N ILE A 44 3.91 5.67 9.56
CA ILE A 44 4.53 6.67 8.68
C ILE A 44 4.69 6.11 7.27
N TYR A 45 5.18 4.88 7.13
CA TYR A 45 5.34 4.23 5.82
C TYR A 45 4.01 4.10 5.09
N PHE A 46 2.96 3.63 5.76
CA PHE A 46 1.65 3.44 5.15
C PHE A 46 1.04 4.78 4.71
N ASP A 47 1.10 5.79 5.58
CA ASP A 47 0.49 7.11 5.35
C ASP A 47 1.23 7.92 4.28
N ARG A 48 2.57 7.78 4.17
CA ARG A 48 3.41 8.70 3.38
C ARG A 48 4.23 8.05 2.26
N CYS A 49 4.54 6.75 2.35
CA CYS A 49 5.49 6.09 1.43
C CYS A 49 4.85 5.00 0.56
N ALA A 50 3.91 4.25 1.11
CA ALA A 50 3.35 3.05 0.48
C ALA A 50 2.58 3.34 -0.82
N GLY A 51 2.04 4.55 -0.98
CA GLY A 51 1.38 4.96 -2.23
C GLY A 51 2.33 4.92 -3.44
N CYS A 52 3.59 5.30 -3.27
CA CYS A 52 4.58 5.33 -4.36
C CYS A 52 5.45 4.07 -4.41
N HIS A 53 5.79 3.49 -3.26
CA HIS A 53 6.72 2.36 -3.17
C HIS A 53 6.03 0.99 -2.99
N GLY A 54 4.71 0.99 -2.81
CA GLY A 54 3.91 -0.20 -2.52
C GLY A 54 4.01 -0.64 -1.07
N VAL A 55 2.95 -1.27 -0.55
CA VAL A 55 2.91 -1.78 0.82
C VAL A 55 3.99 -2.85 1.05
N LEU A 56 4.21 -3.70 0.04
CA LEU A 56 5.25 -4.74 0.04
C LEU A 56 6.62 -4.23 -0.48
N ARG A 57 6.78 -2.91 -0.66
CA ARG A 57 8.03 -2.26 -1.11
C ARG A 57 8.54 -2.70 -2.48
N LYS A 58 7.68 -3.28 -3.33
CA LYS A 58 8.04 -3.75 -4.68
C LYS A 58 8.06 -2.65 -5.75
N GLY A 59 7.77 -1.40 -5.36
CA GLY A 59 7.66 -0.27 -6.27
C GLY A 59 6.26 -0.14 -6.89
N ALA A 60 5.90 1.09 -7.24
CA ALA A 60 4.71 1.42 -8.02
C ALA A 60 5.09 2.56 -8.98
N THR A 61 4.98 3.81 -8.53
CA THR A 61 5.56 4.97 -9.22
C THR A 61 7.01 5.21 -8.79
N GLY A 62 7.32 4.97 -7.51
CA GLY A 62 8.66 5.00 -6.96
C GLY A 62 9.39 3.65 -7.09
N PRO A 63 10.73 3.63 -6.98
CA PRO A 63 11.52 2.41 -7.08
C PRO A 63 11.23 1.44 -5.91
N GLN A 64 11.55 0.16 -6.08
CA GLN A 64 11.45 -0.82 -5.00
C GLN A 64 12.38 -0.47 -3.81
N LEU A 65 11.91 -0.69 -2.59
CA LEU A 65 12.63 -0.44 -1.33
C LEU A 65 12.87 -1.76 -0.57
N LEU A 66 13.25 -2.81 -1.29
CA LEU A 66 13.54 -4.11 -0.70
C LEU A 66 14.89 -4.09 0.06
N PRO A 67 15.02 -4.86 1.15
CA PRO A 67 16.23 -4.90 1.99
C PRO A 67 17.55 -5.08 1.23
N ALA A 68 17.56 -5.88 0.17
CA ALA A 68 18.75 -6.08 -0.65
C ALA A 68 19.32 -4.77 -1.24
N LYS A 69 18.45 -3.84 -1.65
CA LYS A 69 18.86 -2.53 -2.16
C LYS A 69 19.09 -1.52 -1.05
N THR A 70 18.21 -1.48 -0.05
CA THR A 70 18.27 -0.46 1.00
C THR A 70 19.47 -0.69 1.92
N ARG A 71 19.81 -1.93 2.27
CA ARG A 71 21.01 -2.26 3.08
C ARG A 71 22.31 -1.92 2.34
N ALA A 72 22.34 -2.04 1.01
CA ALA A 72 23.50 -1.65 0.21
C ALA A 72 23.73 -0.12 0.18
N LEU A 73 22.67 0.69 0.33
CA LEU A 73 22.78 2.14 0.37
C LEU A 73 23.19 2.68 1.75
N THR A 74 22.98 1.93 2.84
CA THR A 74 23.23 2.33 4.25
C THR A 74 22.26 3.39 4.81
N THR A 75 22.08 3.40 6.14
CA THR A 75 21.16 4.33 6.83
C THR A 75 21.46 5.82 6.54
N PRO A 76 22.71 6.31 6.59
CA PRO A 76 22.97 7.74 6.35
C PRO A 76 22.56 8.21 4.96
N VAL A 77 22.79 7.40 3.93
CA VAL A 77 22.40 7.73 2.55
C VAL A 77 20.88 7.71 2.39
N LEU A 78 20.22 6.68 2.94
CA LEU A 78 18.75 6.59 2.92
C LEU A 78 18.12 7.79 3.64
N LYS A 79 18.65 8.18 4.81
CA LYS A 79 18.21 9.36 5.55
C LYS A 79 18.41 10.63 4.72
N ALA A 80 19.55 10.78 4.04
CA ALA A 80 19.80 11.92 3.17
C ALA A 80 18.78 12.03 2.02
N PHE A 81 18.37 10.90 1.42
CA PHE A 81 17.30 10.90 0.41
C PHE A 81 15.94 11.25 1.01
N ILE A 82 15.60 10.74 2.20
CA ILE A 82 14.33 11.05 2.87
C ILE A 82 14.25 12.54 3.25
N VAL A 83 15.36 13.12 3.72
CA VAL A 83 15.41 14.52 4.13
C VAL A 83 15.39 15.47 2.93
N ASN A 84 16.18 15.18 1.89
CA ASN A 84 16.42 16.11 0.78
C ASN A 84 15.63 15.79 -0.50
N GLY A 85 14.91 14.67 -0.53
CA GLY A 85 14.21 14.21 -1.72
C GLY A 85 15.16 13.80 -2.84
N THR A 86 14.61 13.60 -4.04
CA THR A 86 15.40 13.34 -5.26
C THR A 86 14.81 14.06 -6.46
N GLY A 87 15.63 14.31 -7.48
CA GLY A 87 15.15 14.86 -8.76
C GLY A 87 14.16 13.96 -9.52
N GLY A 88 13.99 12.70 -9.10
CA GLY A 88 13.05 11.74 -9.68
C GLY A 88 11.63 11.81 -9.12
N GLY A 89 11.29 12.86 -8.37
CA GLY A 89 9.94 13.08 -7.81
C GLY A 89 9.75 12.58 -6.37
N MET A 90 10.81 12.11 -5.71
CA MET A 90 10.74 11.81 -4.27
C MET A 90 10.69 13.13 -3.47
N PRO A 91 9.67 13.36 -2.62
CA PRO A 91 9.57 14.58 -1.83
C PRO A 91 10.70 14.71 -0.79
N ASP A 92 11.09 15.95 -0.50
CA ASP A 92 12.07 16.33 0.52
C ASP A 92 11.44 16.48 1.91
N TRP A 93 10.94 15.36 2.44
CA TRP A 93 10.12 15.31 3.66
C TRP A 93 10.71 16.03 4.87
N GLY A 94 12.03 15.94 5.06
CA GLY A 94 12.72 16.61 6.17
C GLY A 94 12.83 18.12 5.96
N ARG A 95 13.18 18.56 4.75
CA ARG A 95 13.25 20.00 4.41
C ARG A 95 11.88 20.69 4.45
N GLN A 96 10.82 19.97 4.06
CA GLN A 96 9.45 20.45 4.18
C GLN A 96 8.93 20.45 5.63
N GLY A 97 9.70 19.92 6.59
CA GLY A 97 9.28 19.79 7.99
C GLY A 97 8.15 18.78 8.22
N THR A 98 7.86 17.92 7.24
CA THR A 98 6.81 16.89 7.36
C THR A 98 7.28 15.70 8.19
N LEU A 99 8.57 15.38 8.13
CA LEU A 99 9.24 14.44 9.01
C LEU A 99 10.29 15.18 9.83
N SER A 100 10.31 14.93 11.13
CA SER A 100 11.43 15.30 11.99
C SER A 100 12.71 14.54 11.59
N ASP A 101 13.86 15.00 12.10
CA ASP A 101 15.13 14.30 11.89
C ASP A 101 15.10 12.87 12.45
N ALA A 102 14.46 12.70 13.62
CA ALA A 102 14.28 11.40 14.26
C ALA A 102 13.35 10.47 13.45
N GLU A 103 12.23 10.97 12.92
CA GLU A 103 11.37 10.18 12.04
C GLU A 103 12.08 9.82 10.72
N SER A 104 12.90 10.72 10.18
CA SER A 104 13.69 10.46 8.96
C SER A 104 14.72 9.36 9.19
N ASP A 105 15.41 9.37 10.33
CA ASP A 105 16.31 8.29 10.75
C ASP A 105 15.56 6.97 10.96
N LEU A 106 14.44 7.01 11.69
CA LEU A 106 13.59 5.86 11.92
C LEU A 106 13.15 5.21 10.60
N MET A 107 12.69 6.02 9.63
CA MET A 107 12.28 5.52 8.33
C MET A 107 13.45 4.93 7.54
N ALA A 108 14.63 5.55 7.59
CA ALA A 108 15.85 5.01 6.96
C ALA A 108 16.25 3.65 7.54
N ARG A 109 16.14 3.45 8.85
CA ARG A 109 16.36 2.14 9.50
C ARG A 109 15.26 1.14 9.14
N TYR A 110 13.99 1.55 9.24
CA TYR A 110 12.83 0.67 8.99
C TYR A 110 12.79 0.08 7.58
N ILE A 111 13.14 0.85 6.55
CA ILE A 111 13.11 0.35 5.16
C ILE A 111 14.18 -0.72 4.85
N GLN A 112 15.10 -0.98 5.79
CA GLN A 112 16.10 -2.04 5.70
C GLN A 112 15.64 -3.36 6.33
N HIS A 113 14.53 -3.37 7.06
CA HIS A 113 13.86 -4.59 7.55
C HIS A 113 12.99 -5.22 6.47
N ASP A 114 12.68 -6.50 6.58
CA ASP A 114 11.71 -7.14 5.67
C ASP A 114 10.33 -6.46 5.82
N PRO A 115 9.61 -6.22 4.71
CA PRO A 115 8.31 -5.57 4.77
C PRO A 115 7.31 -6.46 5.50
N PRO A 116 6.52 -5.92 6.45
CA PRO A 116 5.43 -6.68 7.05
C PRO A 116 4.38 -7.00 5.98
N VAL A 117 3.80 -8.21 6.05
CA VAL A 117 2.72 -8.64 5.17
C VAL A 117 1.39 -8.20 5.80
N PRO A 118 0.56 -7.40 5.11
CA PRO A 118 -0.78 -7.07 5.58
C PRO A 118 -1.67 -8.30 5.67
N PRO A 119 -2.68 -8.30 6.56
CA PRO A 119 -3.69 -9.36 6.56
C PRO A 119 -4.50 -9.34 5.26
N GLU A 120 -4.87 -10.52 4.80
CA GLU A 120 -5.78 -10.70 3.66
C GLU A 120 -7.24 -10.45 4.07
N LEU A 121 -8.06 -9.98 3.13
CA LEU A 121 -9.50 -9.77 3.31
C LEU A 121 -10.29 -10.78 2.47
N GLY A 122 -10.48 -11.98 3.00
CA GLY A 122 -11.14 -13.08 2.31
C GLY A 122 -12.66 -13.07 2.41
N MET A 123 -13.30 -14.11 1.86
CA MET A 123 -14.76 -14.26 1.88
C MET A 123 -15.36 -14.33 3.28
N ALA A 124 -14.62 -14.87 4.26
CA ALA A 124 -15.06 -14.96 5.64
C ALA A 124 -15.21 -13.57 6.27
N GLU A 125 -14.19 -12.72 6.11
CA GLU A 125 -14.18 -11.34 6.59
C GLU A 125 -15.25 -10.51 5.88
N MET A 126 -15.39 -10.66 4.55
CA MET A 126 -16.43 -9.96 3.78
C MET A 126 -17.84 -10.29 4.25
N LYS A 127 -18.15 -11.58 4.47
CA LYS A 127 -19.45 -12.02 5.00
C LYS A 127 -19.69 -11.52 6.42
N LYS A 128 -18.65 -11.49 7.26
CA LYS A 128 -18.73 -10.96 8.62
C LYS A 128 -19.04 -9.45 8.64
N SER A 129 -18.54 -8.68 7.68
CA SER A 129 -18.83 -7.25 7.56
C SER A 129 -20.13 -6.92 6.83
N TRP A 130 -20.71 -7.88 6.10
CA TRP A 130 -21.91 -7.64 5.31
C TRP A 130 -23.14 -7.47 6.18
N SER A 131 -23.91 -6.42 5.92
CA SER A 131 -25.17 -6.13 6.60
C SER A 131 -26.22 -5.70 5.58
N MET A 132 -27.43 -6.27 5.66
CA MET A 132 -28.57 -5.93 4.82
C MET A 132 -29.59 -5.14 5.63
N ALA A 133 -29.64 -3.83 5.43
CA ALA A 133 -30.59 -2.96 6.14
C ALA A 133 -32.05 -3.20 5.70
N VAL A 134 -32.30 -3.32 4.39
CA VAL A 134 -33.64 -3.53 3.81
C VAL A 134 -33.60 -4.65 2.76
N PRO A 135 -34.20 -5.81 3.05
CA PRO A 135 -34.35 -6.93 2.11
C PRO A 135 -35.04 -6.51 0.80
N PRO A 136 -34.65 -7.06 -0.38
CA PRO A 136 -35.20 -6.64 -1.68
C PRO A 136 -36.72 -6.71 -1.80
N ASP A 137 -37.34 -7.74 -1.24
CA ASP A 137 -38.79 -7.99 -1.20
C ASP A 137 -39.56 -6.96 -0.38
N LYS A 138 -38.86 -6.23 0.51
CA LYS A 138 -39.44 -5.16 1.35
C LYS A 138 -39.19 -3.76 0.80
N ARG A 139 -38.58 -3.62 -0.38
CA ARG A 139 -38.29 -2.31 -0.98
C ARG A 139 -39.51 -1.80 -1.76
N PRO A 140 -39.69 -0.47 -1.89
CA PRO A 140 -40.73 0.10 -2.74
C PRO A 140 -40.67 -0.42 -4.18
N THR A 141 -41.79 -0.54 -4.88
CA THR A 141 -41.81 -0.99 -6.29
C THR A 141 -41.74 0.17 -7.29
N LYS A 142 -41.91 1.41 -6.82
CA LYS A 142 -41.80 2.68 -7.57
C LYS A 142 -41.26 3.78 -6.64
N PRO A 143 -40.80 4.94 -7.16
CA PRO A 143 -40.45 6.09 -6.33
C PRO A 143 -41.63 6.52 -5.43
N GLU A 144 -41.34 6.81 -4.17
CA GLU A 144 -42.34 7.25 -3.16
C GLU A 144 -42.26 8.77 -2.91
N HIS A 145 -41.74 9.52 -3.87
CA HIS A 145 -41.64 10.98 -3.85
C HIS A 145 -41.85 11.56 -5.25
N ASN A 146 -42.11 12.87 -5.33
CA ASN A 146 -42.34 13.58 -6.60
C ASN A 146 -41.12 14.35 -7.12
N ARG A 147 -39.92 14.13 -6.55
CA ARG A 147 -38.67 14.77 -6.96
C ARG A 147 -38.07 14.15 -8.22
N ASP A 148 -37.32 14.95 -8.98
CA ASP A 148 -36.53 14.48 -10.13
C ASP A 148 -35.25 13.78 -9.66
N TRP A 149 -35.39 12.50 -9.31
CA TRP A 149 -34.25 11.69 -8.88
C TRP A 149 -33.20 11.47 -9.97
N GLN A 150 -33.54 11.68 -11.25
CA GLN A 150 -32.59 11.55 -12.36
C GLN A 150 -31.61 12.72 -12.39
N ASN A 151 -32.00 13.86 -11.84
CA ASN A 151 -31.19 15.06 -11.70
C ASN A 151 -30.61 15.23 -10.28
N PHE A 152 -30.45 14.14 -9.52
CA PHE A 152 -29.79 14.19 -8.21
C PHE A 152 -28.27 14.13 -8.32
N PHE A 153 -27.60 14.88 -7.45
CA PHE A 153 -26.15 14.86 -7.27
C PHE A 153 -25.81 14.18 -5.94
N ALA A 154 -24.94 13.16 -6.00
CA ALA A 154 -24.37 12.52 -4.83
C ALA A 154 -22.99 13.13 -4.53
N VAL A 155 -22.95 14.12 -3.63
CA VAL A 155 -21.75 14.90 -3.32
C VAL A 155 -21.07 14.35 -2.07
N THR A 156 -19.78 14.05 -2.18
CA THR A 156 -18.98 13.53 -1.06
C THR A 156 -18.64 14.64 -0.05
N LEU A 157 -19.01 14.42 1.22
CA LEU A 157 -18.56 15.22 2.35
C LEU A 157 -17.40 14.46 3.03
N ARG A 158 -16.22 14.59 2.43
CA ARG A 158 -15.08 13.67 2.57
C ARG A 158 -14.72 13.36 4.02
N ASP A 159 -14.32 14.37 4.78
CA ASP A 159 -13.76 14.17 6.12
C ASP A 159 -14.86 13.86 7.15
N ALA A 160 -16.12 14.18 6.84
CA ALA A 160 -17.28 13.82 7.65
C ALA A 160 -17.75 12.37 7.43
N GLY A 161 -17.20 11.65 6.44
CA GLY A 161 -17.61 10.29 6.09
C GLY A 161 -19.07 10.22 5.64
N GLN A 162 -19.53 11.22 4.89
CA GLN A 162 -20.92 11.41 4.50
C GLN A 162 -21.07 11.67 2.99
N VAL A 163 -22.30 11.49 2.50
CA VAL A 163 -22.70 11.90 1.15
C VAL A 163 -23.98 12.72 1.25
N ALA A 164 -23.96 13.91 0.67
CA ALA A 164 -25.14 14.74 0.47
C ALA A 164 -25.84 14.36 -0.84
N ILE A 165 -27.14 14.16 -0.79
CA ILE A 165 -28.00 14.05 -1.97
C ILE A 165 -28.61 15.41 -2.22
N ILE A 166 -28.27 16.02 -3.35
CA ILE A 166 -28.64 17.39 -3.69
C ILE A 166 -29.51 17.36 -4.94
N ASP A 167 -30.62 18.09 -4.91
CA ASP A 167 -31.49 18.28 -6.05
C ASP A 167 -30.83 19.21 -7.08
N GLY A 168 -30.69 18.74 -8.32
CA GLY A 168 -29.96 19.42 -9.38
C GLY A 168 -30.63 20.69 -9.88
N ASP A 169 -31.94 20.88 -9.65
CA ASP A 169 -32.69 22.06 -10.07
C ASP A 169 -32.73 23.09 -8.94
N THR A 170 -33.30 22.70 -7.81
CA THR A 170 -33.58 23.57 -6.66
C THR A 170 -32.35 23.84 -5.79
N LYS A 171 -31.29 23.03 -5.92
CA LYS A 171 -30.08 23.06 -5.07
C LYS A 171 -30.34 22.72 -3.60
N GLU A 172 -31.53 22.20 -3.28
CA GLU A 172 -31.88 21.72 -1.94
C GLU A 172 -31.04 20.49 -1.58
N ILE A 173 -30.52 20.44 -0.35
CA ILE A 173 -29.96 19.21 0.22
C ILE A 173 -31.13 18.33 0.65
N VAL A 174 -31.45 17.33 -0.16
CA VAL A 174 -32.55 16.40 0.07
C VAL A 174 -32.27 15.48 1.25
N ASN A 175 -31.02 15.02 1.39
CA ASN A 175 -30.59 14.19 2.50
C ASN A 175 -29.07 14.21 2.68
N THR A 176 -28.59 13.89 3.88
CA THR A 176 -27.18 13.60 4.16
C THR A 176 -27.05 12.21 4.77
N VAL A 177 -26.38 11.31 4.04
CA VAL A 177 -26.25 9.89 4.42
C VAL A 177 -24.89 9.67 5.08
N LYS A 178 -24.87 9.09 6.29
CA LYS A 178 -23.65 8.65 6.97
C LYS A 178 -23.17 7.34 6.35
N THR A 179 -21.91 7.31 5.92
CA THR A 179 -21.28 6.13 5.30
C THR A 179 -20.19 5.50 6.17
N GLY A 180 -19.71 6.23 7.19
CA GLY A 180 -18.78 5.73 8.21
C GLY A 180 -17.32 6.03 7.93
N TYR A 181 -16.93 6.26 6.67
CA TYR A 181 -15.55 6.61 6.29
C TYR A 181 -15.53 7.52 5.06
N ALA A 182 -14.37 8.12 4.76
CA ALA A 182 -14.24 9.08 3.66
C ALA A 182 -14.54 8.44 2.31
N VAL A 183 -15.67 8.82 1.69
CA VAL A 183 -16.07 8.32 0.37
C VAL A 183 -15.10 8.82 -0.71
N HIS A 184 -14.78 7.97 -1.67
CA HIS A 184 -13.94 8.32 -2.80
C HIS A 184 -14.75 8.58 -4.07
N ILE A 185 -15.74 7.72 -4.35
CA ILE A 185 -16.62 7.83 -5.52
C ILE A 185 -18.04 7.37 -5.21
N SER A 186 -18.98 7.93 -5.97
CA SER A 186 -20.37 7.48 -6.08
C SER A 186 -20.62 6.95 -7.50
N ARG A 187 -21.39 5.87 -7.62
CA ARG A 187 -21.80 5.27 -8.91
C ARG A 187 -23.27 4.86 -8.86
N SER A 188 -24.02 5.17 -9.91
CA SER A 188 -25.39 4.73 -10.07
C SER A 188 -25.46 3.33 -10.70
N SER A 189 -26.46 2.55 -10.31
CA SER A 189 -26.89 1.38 -11.09
C SER A 189 -27.36 1.78 -12.48
N PHE A 190 -27.41 0.84 -13.42
CA PHE A 190 -27.95 1.07 -14.76
C PHE A 190 -29.33 1.75 -14.78
N SER A 191 -30.26 1.31 -13.91
CA SER A 191 -31.60 1.93 -13.83
C SER A 191 -31.63 3.27 -13.10
N GLY A 192 -30.50 3.73 -12.55
CA GLY A 192 -30.39 4.90 -11.68
C GLY A 192 -31.01 4.77 -10.28
N ARG A 193 -31.69 3.65 -9.99
CA ARG A 193 -32.40 3.44 -8.72
C ARG A 193 -31.47 3.30 -7.50
N TYR A 194 -30.31 2.68 -7.66
CA TYR A 194 -29.36 2.45 -6.57
C TYR A 194 -28.12 3.32 -6.76
N MET A 195 -27.70 3.99 -5.70
CA MET A 195 -26.42 4.69 -5.63
C MET A 195 -25.48 3.86 -4.74
N TYR A 196 -24.30 3.55 -5.27
CA TYR A 196 -23.24 2.84 -4.58
C TYR A 196 -22.10 3.80 -4.27
N THR A 197 -21.57 3.71 -3.06
CA THR A 197 -20.42 4.49 -2.60
C THR A 197 -19.34 3.54 -2.10
N ILE A 198 -18.08 3.94 -2.23
CA ILE A 198 -16.94 3.20 -1.69
C ILE A 198 -16.04 4.17 -0.90
N GLY A 199 -15.74 3.78 0.33
CA GLY A 199 -14.81 4.48 1.22
C GLY A 199 -13.35 4.18 0.86
N ARG A 200 -12.44 5.06 1.28
CA ARG A 200 -10.98 4.89 1.16
C ARG A 200 -10.42 3.80 2.07
#